data_AF-A0AAT9M415-F1
#
_entry.id   AF-A0AAT9M415-F1
#
_cell.length_a   1.000
_cell.length_b   1.000
_cell.length_c   1.000
_cell.angle_alpha   90.00
_cell.angle_beta   90.00
_cell.angle_gamma   90.00
#
_symmetry.space_group_name_H-M   'P 1'
#
loop_
_entity.id
_entity.type
_entity.pdbx_description
1 polymer ?
#
loop_
_entity_poly.entity_id
_entity_poly.type
_entity_poly.pdbx_seq_one_letter_code
_entity_poly.pdbx_strand_id
1 'polypeptide(L)'
;MVSKAERDEVRACMLELGCPVERIATEMAQRFGARPRLAWRYALGWTQVQLAHRYNRANPGRAVSAERVSECENWPASRGRPSLQYLLGLARAYGNGCSALKLADLADLRAMPEHERELLLAGPAGATPRRPPLPLGQPLDAPSPVNSPSVSTTARSQQARSYRRRWSAGASSGSGADSASGTQVAR
;
A
#
# COMPACT_ATOMS: atom_id res chain seq x y z
N MET A 1 15.05 -14.06 6.20
CA MET A 1 13.57 -14.01 6.17
C MET A 1 13.14 -12.83 7.02
N VAL A 2 12.42 -11.86 6.46
CA VAL A 2 11.86 -10.74 7.23
C VAL A 2 10.82 -11.27 8.21
N SER A 3 10.92 -10.90 9.49
CA SER A 3 10.00 -11.38 10.51
C SER A 3 8.60 -10.76 10.36
N LYS A 4 7.56 -11.42 10.88
CA LYS A 4 6.23 -10.82 10.95
C LYS A 4 6.22 -9.60 11.87
N ALA A 5 6.93 -9.69 13.00
CA ALA A 5 7.01 -8.63 14.01
C ALA A 5 7.56 -7.32 13.41
N GLU A 6 8.64 -7.38 12.63
CA GLU A 6 9.23 -6.18 12.03
C GLU A 6 8.25 -5.47 11.07
N ARG A 7 7.50 -6.24 10.27
CA ARG A 7 6.46 -5.67 9.39
C ARG A 7 5.33 -5.02 10.19
N ASP A 8 4.91 -5.66 11.27
CA ASP A 8 3.86 -5.14 12.14
C ASP A 8 4.30 -3.87 12.88
N GLU A 9 5.56 -3.78 13.30
CA GLU A 9 6.15 -2.58 13.91
C GLU A 9 6.20 -1.41 12.93
N VAL A 10 6.70 -1.63 11.70
CA VAL A 10 6.74 -0.57 10.66
C VAL A 10 5.33 -0.10 10.34
N ARG A 11 4.38 -1.02 10.17
CA ARG A 11 2.97 -0.69 9.92
C ARG A 11 2.39 0.14 11.07
N ALA A 12 2.60 -0.28 12.32
CA ALA A 12 2.08 0.42 13.50
C ALA A 12 2.63 1.86 13.57
N CYS A 13 3.95 2.02 13.43
CA CYS A 13 4.61 3.33 13.44
C CYS A 13 4.05 4.25 12.34
N MET A 14 3.88 3.76 11.12
CA MET A 14 3.32 4.59 10.04
C MET A 14 1.85 4.94 10.24
N LEU A 15 1.05 4.04 10.81
CA LEU A 15 -0.35 4.31 11.16
C LEU A 15 -0.45 5.39 12.26
N GLU A 16 0.42 5.33 13.28
CA GLU A 16 0.50 6.34 14.35
C GLU A 16 0.87 7.72 13.79
N LEU A 17 1.71 7.77 12.74
CA LEU A 17 2.05 8.99 12.02
C LEU A 17 0.93 9.48 11.07
N GLY A 18 -0.20 8.77 10.99
CA GLY A 18 -1.32 9.12 10.12
C GLY A 18 -1.05 8.85 8.63
N CYS A 19 -0.10 7.97 8.29
CA CYS A 19 0.17 7.64 6.90
C CYS A 19 -1.01 6.88 6.27
N PRO A 20 -1.40 7.22 5.02
CA PRO A 20 -2.41 6.44 4.32
C PRO A 20 -1.89 5.03 4.00
N VAL A 21 -2.79 4.05 3.94
CA VAL A 21 -2.43 2.63 3.68
C VAL A 21 -1.62 2.46 2.40
N GLU A 22 -1.88 3.25 1.37
CA GLU A 22 -1.09 3.26 0.13
C GLU A 22 0.39 3.57 0.36
N ARG A 23 0.68 4.53 1.24
CA ARG A 23 2.05 4.89 1.60
C ARG A 23 2.71 3.75 2.38
N ILE A 24 1.96 3.11 3.27
CA ILE A 24 2.43 1.94 4.01
C ILE A 24 2.72 0.78 3.04
N ALA A 25 1.85 0.51 2.07
CA ALA A 25 2.08 -0.53 1.05
C ALA A 25 3.34 -0.26 0.24
N THR A 26 3.61 1.00 -0.12
CA THR A 26 4.85 1.40 -0.79
C THR A 26 6.07 1.10 0.08
N GLU A 27 6.01 1.43 1.37
CA GLU A 27 7.10 1.15 2.32
C GLU A 27 7.31 -0.36 2.48
N MET A 28 6.23 -1.15 2.58
CA MET A 28 6.31 -2.61 2.67
C MET A 28 6.99 -3.22 1.45
N ALA A 29 6.72 -2.69 0.25
CA ALA A 29 7.35 -3.14 -0.98
C ALA A 29 8.85 -2.80 -1.00
N GLN A 30 9.21 -1.56 -0.66
CA GLN A 30 10.58 -1.07 -0.71
C GLN A 30 11.47 -1.73 0.35
N ARG A 31 11.00 -1.81 1.59
CA ARG A 31 11.79 -2.29 2.73
C ARG A 31 11.91 -3.81 2.78
N PHE A 32 10.87 -4.53 2.36
CA PHE A 32 10.81 -5.99 2.50
C PHE A 32 10.81 -6.76 1.19
N GLY A 33 10.96 -6.07 0.05
CA GLY A 33 10.91 -6.68 -1.28
C GLY A 33 9.55 -7.32 -1.59
N ALA A 34 8.48 -6.88 -0.90
CA ALA A 34 7.16 -7.44 -1.10
C ALA A 34 6.57 -6.96 -2.44
N ARG A 35 6.07 -7.90 -3.23
CA ARG A 35 5.34 -7.56 -4.46
C ARG A 35 4.08 -6.76 -4.14
N PRO A 36 3.55 -5.94 -5.07
CA PRO A 36 2.45 -5.03 -4.74
C PRO A 36 1.24 -5.70 -4.08
N ARG A 37 0.77 -6.85 -4.59
CA ARG A 37 -0.34 -7.62 -3.98
C ARG A 37 -0.10 -7.96 -2.51
N LEU A 38 1.11 -8.44 -2.23
CA LEU A 38 1.56 -8.84 -0.90
C LEU A 38 1.78 -7.63 0.01
N ALA A 39 2.35 -6.56 -0.54
CA ALA A 39 2.64 -5.32 0.17
C ALA A 39 1.36 -4.63 0.67
N TRP A 40 0.30 -4.61 -0.15
CA TRP A 40 -1.02 -4.12 0.26
C TRP A 40 -1.62 -4.95 1.40
N ARG A 41 -1.48 -6.29 1.34
CA ARG A 41 -1.90 -7.16 2.44
C ARG A 41 -1.12 -6.89 3.72
N TYR A 42 0.19 -6.68 3.63
CA TYR A 42 1.04 -6.34 4.77
C TYR A 42 0.70 -4.98 5.36
N ALA A 43 0.41 -3.97 4.52
CA ALA A 43 0.00 -2.65 4.98
C ALA A 43 -1.28 -2.68 5.82
N LEU A 44 -2.18 -3.62 5.53
CA LEU A 44 -3.42 -3.82 6.27
C LEU A 44 -3.28 -4.82 7.44
N GLY A 45 -2.11 -5.45 7.60
CA GLY A 45 -1.85 -6.44 8.65
C GLY A 45 -2.68 -7.72 8.50
N TRP A 46 -3.12 -8.07 7.29
CA TRP A 46 -4.02 -9.22 7.07
C TRP A 46 -3.26 -10.53 6.80
N THR A 47 -3.80 -11.64 7.32
CA THR A 47 -3.42 -12.98 6.87
C THR A 47 -4.04 -13.29 5.50
N GLN A 48 -3.54 -14.34 4.82
CA GLN A 48 -4.13 -14.77 3.54
C GLN A 48 -5.58 -15.26 3.70
N VAL A 49 -5.89 -15.94 4.81
CA VAL A 49 -7.26 -16.36 5.18
C VAL A 49 -8.16 -15.14 5.37
N GLN A 50 -7.68 -14.15 6.12
CA GLN A 50 -8.39 -12.89 6.32
C GLN A 50 -8.62 -12.11 5.02
N LEU A 51 -7.67 -12.16 4.07
CA LEU A 51 -7.85 -11.58 2.74
C LEU A 51 -8.88 -12.36 1.93
N ALA A 52 -8.80 -13.69 1.90
CA ALA A 52 -9.77 -14.52 1.19
C ALA A 52 -11.22 -14.26 1.67
N HIS A 53 -11.44 -14.18 2.99
CA HIS A 53 -12.77 -13.84 3.52
C HIS A 53 -13.26 -12.45 3.09
N ARG A 54 -12.39 -11.43 3.14
CA ARG A 54 -12.77 -10.07 2.72
C ARG A 54 -13.02 -9.99 1.22
N TYR A 55 -12.21 -10.68 0.43
CA TYR A 55 -12.39 -10.80 -1.01
C TYR A 55 -13.75 -11.45 -1.33
N ASN A 56 -14.07 -12.57 -0.68
CA ASN A 56 -15.32 -13.31 -0.92
C ASN A 56 -16.53 -12.48 -0.53
N ARG A 57 -16.44 -11.69 0.55
CA ARG A 57 -17.49 -10.75 0.96
C ARG A 57 -17.67 -9.61 -0.04
N ALA A 58 -16.59 -9.09 -0.61
CA ALA A 58 -16.63 -8.01 -1.60
C ALA A 58 -17.01 -8.47 -3.01
N ASN A 59 -16.92 -9.77 -3.30
CA ASN A 59 -17.17 -10.34 -4.63
C ASN A 59 -18.07 -11.58 -4.55
N PRO A 60 -19.38 -11.42 -4.25
CA PRO A 60 -20.32 -12.54 -4.24
C PRO A 60 -20.30 -13.33 -5.55
N GLY A 61 -20.37 -14.65 -5.47
CA GLY A 61 -20.34 -15.56 -6.63
C GLY A 61 -18.95 -15.82 -7.23
N ARG A 62 -17.89 -15.21 -6.69
CA ARG A 62 -16.50 -15.41 -7.14
C ARG A 62 -15.59 -15.74 -5.97
N ALA A 63 -15.93 -16.77 -5.20
CA ALA A 63 -15.16 -17.13 -4.01
C ALA A 63 -13.74 -17.62 -4.36
N VAL A 64 -12.77 -17.28 -3.51
CA VAL A 64 -11.38 -17.73 -3.59
C VAL A 64 -10.93 -18.32 -2.26
N SER A 65 -10.00 -19.27 -2.32
CA SER A 65 -9.35 -19.86 -1.15
C SER A 65 -8.10 -19.06 -0.73
N ALA A 66 -7.61 -19.29 0.48
CA ALA A 66 -6.34 -18.71 0.95
C ALA A 66 -5.13 -19.22 0.14
N GLU A 67 -5.18 -20.47 -0.33
CA GLU A 67 -4.19 -21.05 -1.23
C GLU A 67 -4.15 -20.29 -2.55
N ARG A 68 -5.32 -20.04 -3.16
CA ARG A 68 -5.41 -19.26 -4.39
C ARG A 68 -4.85 -17.85 -4.23
N VAL A 69 -5.07 -17.22 -3.08
CA VAL A 69 -4.45 -15.93 -2.73
C VAL A 69 -2.93 -16.05 -2.72
N SER A 70 -2.38 -17.08 -2.07
CA SER A 70 -0.94 -17.32 -2.01
C SER A 70 -0.30 -17.51 -3.39
N GLU A 71 -0.94 -18.29 -4.26
CA GLU A 71 -0.44 -18.46 -5.63
C GLU A 71 -0.41 -17.14 -6.38
N CYS A 72 -1.50 -16.37 -6.34
CA CYS A 72 -1.60 -15.07 -7.01
C CYS A 72 -0.57 -14.06 -6.47
N GLU A 73 -0.29 -14.07 -5.16
CA GLU A 73 0.74 -13.21 -4.55
C GLU A 73 2.14 -13.50 -5.09
N ASN A 74 2.43 -14.76 -5.43
CA ASN A 74 3.74 -15.22 -5.90
C ASN A 74 3.91 -15.17 -7.43
N TRP A 75 2.84 -15.00 -8.20
CA TRP A 75 2.91 -14.90 -9.65
C TRP A 75 3.74 -13.67 -10.11
N PRO A 76 4.52 -13.72 -11.21
CA PRO A 76 4.73 -14.84 -12.16
C PRO A 76 5.70 -15.94 -11.74
N ALA A 77 6.24 -15.94 -10.53
CA ALA A 77 7.08 -17.07 -10.09
C ALA A 77 6.26 -18.35 -9.85
N SER A 78 4.96 -18.19 -9.50
CA SER A 78 4.01 -19.29 -9.40
C SER A 78 3.22 -19.49 -10.71
N ARG A 79 2.56 -20.64 -10.85
CA ARG A 79 1.62 -20.89 -11.96
C ARG A 79 0.26 -20.20 -11.79
N GLY A 80 -0.06 -19.71 -10.59
CA GLY A 80 -1.36 -19.15 -10.27
C GLY A 80 -1.51 -17.71 -10.76
N ARG A 81 -1.67 -17.53 -12.07
CA ARG A 81 -1.86 -16.21 -12.69
C ARG A 81 -3.13 -15.52 -12.17
N PRO A 82 -3.05 -14.28 -11.66
CA PRO A 82 -4.24 -13.49 -11.35
C PRO A 82 -4.91 -13.05 -12.66
N SER A 83 -6.21 -13.25 -12.77
CA SER A 83 -7.00 -12.66 -13.86
C SER A 83 -7.25 -11.17 -13.58
N LEU A 84 -7.53 -10.39 -14.63
CA LEU A 84 -7.94 -9.00 -14.46
C LEU A 84 -9.13 -8.84 -13.49
N GLN A 85 -10.12 -9.72 -13.57
CA GLN A 85 -11.27 -9.70 -12.65
C GLN A 85 -10.88 -9.95 -11.20
N TYR A 86 -9.88 -10.80 -10.96
CA TYR A 86 -9.34 -11.01 -9.63
C TYR A 86 -8.61 -9.77 -9.09
N LEU A 87 -7.82 -9.08 -9.92
CA LEU A 87 -7.17 -7.83 -9.51
C LEU A 87 -8.18 -6.72 -9.19
N LEU A 88 -9.24 -6.58 -9.99
CA LEU A 88 -10.35 -5.66 -9.71
C LEU A 88 -11.07 -6.03 -8.40
N GLY A 89 -11.32 -7.31 -8.18
CA GLY A 89 -11.91 -7.81 -6.93
C GLY A 89 -11.04 -7.56 -5.70
N LEU A 90 -9.72 -7.70 -5.84
CA LEU A 90 -8.76 -7.38 -4.79
C LEU A 90 -8.73 -5.89 -4.47
N ALA A 91 -8.72 -5.02 -5.49
CA ALA A 91 -8.77 -3.57 -5.29
C ALA A 91 -10.02 -3.17 -4.48
N ARG A 92 -11.18 -3.76 -4.79
CA ARG A 92 -12.41 -3.58 -4.00
C ARG A 92 -12.28 -4.10 -2.57
N ALA A 93 -11.67 -5.27 -2.39
CA ALA A 93 -11.50 -5.89 -1.07
C ALA A 93 -10.54 -5.11 -0.17
N TYR A 94 -9.48 -4.53 -0.74
CA TYR A 94 -8.52 -3.69 -0.02
C TYR A 94 -9.07 -2.30 0.28
N GLY A 95 -9.85 -1.71 -0.63
CA GLY A 95 -10.28 -0.32 -0.50
C GLY A 95 -9.09 0.63 -0.38
N ASN A 96 -9.22 1.70 0.42
CA ASN A 96 -8.10 2.59 0.76
C ASN A 96 -7.37 3.22 -0.44
N GLY A 97 -8.08 3.52 -1.52
CA GLY A 97 -7.49 4.07 -2.76
C GLY A 97 -6.66 3.06 -3.57
N CYS A 98 -6.74 1.77 -3.23
CA CYS A 98 -6.16 0.69 -4.02
C CYS A 98 -6.89 0.58 -5.37
N SER A 99 -6.13 0.55 -6.46
CA SER A 99 -6.64 0.26 -7.80
C SER A 99 -5.98 -1.01 -8.32
N ALA A 100 -6.60 -1.67 -9.30
CA ALA A 100 -6.05 -2.89 -9.89
C ALA A 100 -4.64 -2.68 -10.47
N LEU A 101 -4.37 -1.49 -11.03
CA LEU A 101 -3.05 -1.15 -11.55
C LEU A 101 -1.99 -1.10 -10.45
N LYS A 102 -2.33 -0.60 -9.24
CA LYS A 102 -1.42 -0.58 -8.07
C LYS A 102 -1.13 -1.97 -7.50
N LEU A 103 -1.77 -3.02 -8.02
CA LEU A 103 -1.56 -4.41 -7.64
C LEU A 103 -0.70 -5.19 -8.64
N ALA A 104 -0.25 -4.57 -9.74
CA ALA A 104 0.62 -5.19 -10.73
C ALA A 104 1.96 -4.45 -10.81
N ASP A 105 3.08 -5.18 -10.68
CA ASP A 105 4.41 -4.62 -10.94
C ASP A 105 4.84 -4.84 -12.41
N LEU A 106 6.06 -4.40 -12.76
CA LEU A 106 6.58 -4.55 -14.11
C LEU A 106 6.71 -6.01 -14.57
N ALA A 107 7.10 -6.92 -13.66
CA ALA A 107 7.23 -8.33 -14.00
C ALA A 107 5.85 -8.95 -14.28
N ASP A 108 4.84 -8.53 -13.53
CA ASP A 108 3.45 -8.89 -13.79
C ASP A 108 2.98 -8.39 -15.15
N LEU A 109 3.19 -7.12 -15.47
CA LEU A 109 2.79 -6.53 -16.75
C LEU A 109 3.51 -7.20 -17.93
N ARG A 110 4.76 -7.64 -17.76
CA ARG A 110 5.50 -8.38 -18.80
C ARG A 110 4.96 -9.80 -19.00
N ALA A 111 4.54 -10.47 -17.94
CA ALA A 111 4.03 -11.84 -18.00
C ALA A 111 2.52 -11.93 -18.30
N MET A 112 1.79 -10.81 -18.22
CA MET A 112 0.35 -10.74 -18.46
C MET A 112 0.04 -10.79 -19.97
N PRO A 113 -1.04 -11.47 -20.40
CA PRO A 113 -1.51 -11.39 -21.77
C PRO A 113 -1.76 -9.94 -22.20
N GLU A 114 -1.40 -9.61 -23.44
CA GLU A 114 -1.46 -8.24 -23.95
C GLU A 114 -2.85 -7.59 -23.78
N HIS A 115 -3.92 -8.30 -24.13
CA HIS A 115 -5.29 -7.78 -23.98
C HIS A 115 -5.66 -7.46 -22.52
N GLU A 116 -5.26 -8.29 -21.54
CA GLU A 116 -5.55 -8.00 -20.12
C GLU A 116 -4.69 -6.82 -19.63
N ARG A 117 -3.45 -6.72 -20.11
CA ARG A 117 -2.54 -5.62 -19.79
C ARG A 117 -3.07 -4.29 -20.31
N GLU A 118 -3.54 -4.25 -21.54
CA GLU A 118 -4.14 -3.05 -22.15
C GLU A 118 -5.36 -2.58 -21.35
N LEU A 119 -6.27 -3.50 -21.00
CA LEU A 119 -7.44 -3.17 -20.18
C LEU A 119 -7.05 -2.67 -18.78
N LEU A 120 -6.00 -3.24 -18.19
CA LEU A 120 -5.49 -2.81 -16.88
C LEU A 120 -4.88 -1.40 -16.95
N LEU A 121 -4.11 -1.10 -17.99
CA LEU A 121 -3.46 0.20 -18.21
C LEU A 121 -4.44 1.30 -18.62
N ALA A 122 -5.47 0.97 -19.41
CA ALA A 122 -6.54 1.89 -19.76
C ALA A 122 -7.33 2.36 -18.53
N GLY A 123 -7.32 1.57 -17.45
CA GLY A 123 -8.08 1.83 -16.23
C GLY A 123 -9.59 1.72 -16.46
N PRO A 124 -10.42 1.97 -15.43
CA PRO A 124 -11.84 2.21 -15.68
C PRO A 124 -11.95 3.43 -16.59
N ALA A 125 -12.33 3.20 -17.85
CA ALA A 125 -12.45 4.21 -18.90
C ALA A 125 -12.95 5.54 -18.32
N GLY A 126 -12.19 6.60 -18.57
CA GLY A 126 -12.30 7.88 -17.91
C GLY A 126 -13.73 8.30 -17.57
N ALA A 127 -14.02 8.37 -16.28
CA ALA A 127 -14.68 9.56 -15.77
C ALA A 127 -13.71 10.73 -15.95
N THR A 128 -13.42 11.13 -17.19
CA THR A 128 -13.20 12.54 -17.46
C THR A 128 -14.38 13.23 -16.80
N PRO A 129 -14.21 14.13 -15.81
CA PRO A 129 -15.29 15.04 -15.51
C PRO A 129 -15.62 15.65 -16.86
N ARG A 130 -16.84 15.41 -17.33
CA ARG A 130 -17.35 15.99 -18.57
C ARG A 130 -17.22 17.48 -18.32
N ARG A 131 -16.12 18.07 -18.80
CA ARG A 131 -15.88 19.51 -18.69
C ARG A 131 -17.12 20.10 -19.34
N PRO A 132 -17.94 20.88 -18.62
CA PRO A 132 -19.05 21.55 -19.30
C PRO A 132 -18.42 22.25 -20.51
N PRO A 133 -19.00 22.12 -21.72
CA PRO A 133 -18.47 22.83 -22.86
C PRO A 133 -18.37 24.29 -22.45
N LEU A 134 -17.14 24.82 -22.46
CA LEU A 134 -16.95 26.26 -22.31
C LEU A 134 -17.80 26.89 -23.41
N PRO A 135 -18.71 27.83 -23.10
CA PRO A 135 -19.45 28.52 -24.13
C PRO A 135 -18.44 29.23 -25.04
N LEU A 136 -18.26 28.71 -26.25
CA LEU A 136 -17.55 29.38 -27.34
C LEU A 136 -18.39 30.62 -27.69
N GLY A 137 -18.00 31.79 -27.20
CA GLY A 137 -18.68 33.03 -27.58
C GLY A 137 -18.69 34.16 -26.56
N GLN A 138 -17.88 34.15 -25.50
CA GLN A 138 -17.69 35.37 -24.73
C GLN A 138 -16.46 36.12 -25.28
N PRO A 139 -16.64 37.32 -25.86
CA PRO A 139 -15.52 38.21 -26.16
C PRO A 139 -14.71 38.47 -24.88
N LEU A 140 -13.38 38.43 -25.01
CA LEU A 140 -12.47 38.95 -24.00
C LEU A 140 -12.65 40.47 -23.94
N ASP A 141 -13.68 40.94 -23.24
CA ASP A 141 -13.70 42.33 -22.81
C ASP A 141 -12.71 42.52 -21.65
N ALA A 142 -11.97 43.61 -21.79
CA ALA A 142 -10.81 44.05 -21.03
C ALA A 142 -10.97 44.05 -19.49
N PRO A 143 -9.86 44.08 -18.71
CA PRO A 143 -9.90 43.86 -17.27
C PRO A 143 -10.58 45.01 -16.54
N SER A 144 -11.65 44.68 -15.80
CA SER A 144 -12.20 45.60 -14.78
C SER A 144 -11.30 45.64 -13.55
N PRO A 145 -11.18 46.82 -12.90
CA PRO A 145 -10.11 47.13 -11.98
C PRO A 145 -10.22 46.36 -10.67
N VAL A 146 -9.03 46.06 -10.14
CA VAL A 146 -8.74 45.63 -8.77
C VAL A 146 -9.69 46.27 -7.77
N ASN A 147 -10.44 45.44 -7.06
CA ASN A 147 -10.92 45.81 -5.73
C ASN A 147 -10.48 44.70 -4.77
N SER A 148 -9.40 44.98 -4.06
CA SER A 148 -8.92 44.15 -2.96
C SER A 148 -9.67 44.55 -1.69
N PRO A 149 -10.38 43.64 -1.02
CA PRO A 149 -10.57 43.77 0.40
C PRO A 149 -9.48 42.97 1.12
N SER A 150 -8.64 43.71 1.85
CA SER A 150 -7.83 43.17 2.95
C SER A 150 -8.67 42.26 3.84
N VAL A 151 -8.26 41.00 3.94
CA VAL A 151 -8.63 40.16 5.08
C VAL A 151 -7.37 39.76 5.83
N SER A 152 -7.04 40.61 6.79
CA SER A 152 -6.21 40.27 7.93
C SER A 152 -6.90 39.18 8.73
N THR A 153 -6.45 37.94 8.62
CA THR A 153 -6.75 36.92 9.65
C THR A 153 -5.49 36.13 9.95
N THR A 154 -4.71 36.68 10.88
CA THR A 154 -3.79 35.95 11.74
C THR A 154 -4.59 34.87 12.48
N ALA A 155 -4.37 33.59 12.18
CA ALA A 155 -4.50 32.52 13.15
C ALA A 155 -3.96 31.17 12.61
N ARG A 156 -3.04 30.61 13.42
CA ARG A 156 -2.90 29.16 13.67
C ARG A 156 -1.98 28.37 12.74
N SER A 157 -0.69 28.63 12.85
CA SER A 157 0.37 27.65 12.61
C SER A 157 1.12 27.38 13.92
N GLN A 158 0.54 26.50 14.76
CA GLN A 158 1.26 25.85 15.86
C GLN A 158 1.04 24.34 15.74
N GLN A 159 1.94 23.66 15.02
CA GLN A 159 2.43 22.32 15.39
C GLN A 159 3.51 21.88 14.41
N ALA A 160 4.74 22.33 14.67
CA ALA A 160 5.93 21.81 14.00
C ALA A 160 7.14 21.92 14.92
N ARG A 161 7.04 21.45 16.18
CA ARG A 161 8.21 21.28 17.07
C ARG A 161 8.00 20.13 18.06
N SER A 162 9.07 19.37 18.25
CA SER A 162 9.24 18.10 19.01
C SER A 162 8.86 16.89 18.15
N TYR A 163 9.75 15.97 17.77
CA TYR A 163 10.80 15.33 18.57
C TYR A 163 11.95 14.82 17.66
N ARG A 164 12.96 15.65 17.37
CA ARG A 164 14.31 15.09 17.15
C ARG A 164 15.00 15.06 18.49
N ARG A 165 15.03 13.89 19.14
CA ARG A 165 16.13 13.38 19.97
C ARG A 165 15.69 12.10 20.68
N ARG A 166 16.64 11.15 20.74
CA ARG A 166 16.68 9.94 21.56
C ARG A 166 16.27 8.64 20.87
N TRP A 167 17.00 8.25 19.82
CA TRP A 167 17.39 6.84 19.62
C TRP A 167 18.84 6.81 19.11
N SER A 168 19.75 7.08 20.04
CA SER A 168 21.18 6.80 19.91
C SER A 168 21.63 6.30 21.29
N ALA A 169 21.38 5.03 21.56
CA ALA A 169 22.02 4.25 22.61
C ALA A 169 21.48 2.81 22.52
N GLY A 170 22.37 1.85 22.23
CA GLY A 170 22.01 0.43 22.21
C GLY A 170 22.79 -0.42 21.20
N ALA A 171 23.93 0.03 20.71
CA ALA A 171 24.87 -0.80 19.93
C ALA A 171 26.24 -0.77 20.63
N SER A 172 26.41 -1.66 21.62
CA SER A 172 27.65 -2.06 22.31
C SER A 172 27.21 -2.72 23.62
N SER A 173 27.55 -3.96 23.98
CA SER A 173 28.78 -4.70 23.73
C SER A 173 28.51 -6.21 23.88
N GLY A 174 28.90 -7.00 22.87
CA GLY A 174 29.21 -8.41 23.07
C GLY A 174 30.70 -8.53 23.38
N SER A 175 31.02 -8.85 24.63
CA SER A 175 32.36 -9.29 25.04
C SER A 175 32.16 -10.56 25.87
N GLY A 176 32.83 -11.63 25.41
CA GLY A 176 32.68 -12.98 25.95
C GLY A 176 33.46 -13.26 27.22
N ALA A 177 33.25 -14.48 27.70
CA ALA A 177 34.11 -15.35 28.51
C ALA A 177 33.26 -16.62 28.75
N ASP A 178 33.58 -17.73 28.12
CA ASP A 178 34.49 -18.77 28.62
C ASP A 178 33.92 -19.66 29.73
N SER A 179 33.83 -20.95 29.38
CA SER A 179 34.32 -22.10 30.14
C SER A 179 33.87 -22.31 31.60
N ALA A 180 33.13 -23.41 31.83
CA ALA A 180 33.58 -24.59 32.61
C ALA A 180 32.46 -25.26 33.43
N SER A 181 32.50 -26.61 33.43
CA SER A 181 32.01 -27.56 34.45
C SER A 181 30.50 -27.58 34.72
N GLY A 182 29.79 -28.71 34.70
CA GLY A 182 30.14 -30.07 35.04
C GLY A 182 29.02 -30.63 35.93
N THR A 183 28.83 -31.95 35.94
CA THR A 183 28.08 -32.74 36.94
C THR A 183 26.58 -33.00 36.70
N GLN A 184 26.33 -34.08 35.94
CA GLN A 184 25.71 -35.34 36.42
C GLN A 184 24.45 -35.27 37.30
N VAL A 185 23.35 -35.88 36.81
CA VAL A 185 22.39 -36.57 37.68
C VAL A 185 21.94 -37.86 36.99
N ALA A 186 22.36 -38.98 37.58
CA ALA A 186 21.71 -40.28 37.42
C ALA A 186 20.75 -40.47 38.60
N ARG A 187 19.53 -40.89 38.31
CA ARG A 187 18.78 -41.90 39.07
C ARG A 187 17.48 -42.23 38.36
#